data_AF-A0A101QMD4-F1
#
_entry.id   AF-A0A101QMD4-F1
#
_cell.length_a   1.000
_cell.length_b   1.000
_cell.length_c   1.000
_cell.angle_alpha   90.00
_cell.angle_beta   90.00
_cell.angle_gamma   90.00
#
_symmetry.space_group_name_H-M   'P 1'
#
loop_
_entity.id
_entity.type
_entity.pdbx_description
1 polymer ?
#
loop_
_entity_poly.entity_id
_entity_poly.type
_entity_poly.pdbx_seq_one_letter_code
_entity_poly.pdbx_strand_id
1 'polypeptide(L)'
;MTTRTQAPGPDSETAQLTAGLTADHAPAHTPREPEPAREHEPPADPEPVDDFDPDDEPEPGERPARLRALAMPDLRPYADPKAVAGVARQGIAASRKPAASVARRTAAGIAAVARWFWAGTRTLVGVLYGWLNGSYGEKWSIPARLGGVVLVLLVAVHTVQQFGTLALMGMAWAWVQAAVMTGRGLFDRFLGKAKPEQPKASEEAPGKGEDTAPASRRKGLARLLRRTPSKPPAEPVDQAPAEPSTEPPLTALIRELIGDDNGVHLSVLRPAMRERLPGLAEADDKQLRKVLVAAGFDPSQTFRARGVAGRSGVHRSQLPPLPSPGSRQEDSPGHSPLPESGLDLRKSSVVESAESGPESDRRGRRKPPEGWTEEEFAKGERWVNDPSRGPNAWIRQRLEDVE
;
A
#
# COMPACT_ATOMS: atom_id res chain seq x y z
N MET A 1 76.06 10.84 6.97
CA MET A 1 75.46 9.50 7.07
C MET A 1 74.03 9.59 6.56
N THR A 2 73.82 9.16 5.32
CA THR A 2 72.58 9.35 4.56
C THR A 2 71.91 7.98 4.43
N THR A 3 70.84 7.75 5.18
CA THR A 3 70.05 6.51 5.14
C THR A 3 69.02 6.61 4.01
N ARG A 4 69.33 5.92 2.91
CA ARG A 4 68.47 5.73 1.75
C ARG A 4 67.42 4.68 2.10
N THR A 5 66.15 5.08 2.22
CA THR A 5 65.04 4.15 2.46
C THR A 5 64.61 3.56 1.11
N GLN A 6 64.78 2.25 0.98
CA GLN A 6 64.46 1.45 -0.20
C GLN A 6 63.02 0.96 -0.09
N ALA A 7 62.18 1.26 -1.11
CA ALA A 7 60.81 0.79 -1.18
C ALA A 7 60.76 -0.67 -1.66
N PRO A 8 59.88 -1.53 -1.09
CA PRO A 8 59.67 -2.88 -1.59
C PRO A 8 58.86 -2.85 -2.90
N GLY A 9 59.32 -3.60 -3.90
CA GLY A 9 58.64 -3.77 -5.19
C GLY A 9 57.42 -4.70 -5.08
N PRO A 10 56.48 -4.62 -6.04
CA PRO A 10 55.30 -5.47 -6.06
C PRO A 10 55.64 -6.90 -6.48
N ASP A 11 55.09 -7.86 -5.74
CA ASP A 11 55.29 -9.29 -5.92
C ASP A 11 54.59 -9.80 -7.20
N SER A 12 55.34 -10.51 -8.03
CA SER A 12 54.98 -11.00 -9.36
C SER A 12 54.24 -12.35 -9.35
N GLU A 13 53.34 -12.61 -8.40
CA GLU A 13 52.83 -13.97 -8.14
C GLU A 13 51.41 -14.29 -8.62
N THR A 14 50.76 -13.43 -9.42
CA THR A 14 49.38 -13.70 -9.93
C THR A 14 49.28 -14.02 -11.43
N ALA A 15 50.38 -14.34 -12.11
CA ALA A 15 50.37 -14.55 -13.57
C ALA A 15 50.28 -16.02 -14.06
N GLN A 16 50.03 -17.03 -13.21
CA GLN A 16 50.09 -18.45 -13.63
C GLN A 16 48.86 -19.33 -13.32
N LEU A 17 47.66 -18.77 -13.15
CA LEU A 17 46.46 -19.59 -12.86
C LEU A 17 45.35 -19.55 -13.93
N THR A 18 45.69 -19.27 -15.19
CA THR A 18 44.76 -19.34 -16.34
C THR A 18 45.32 -20.13 -17.53
N ALA A 19 46.01 -21.24 -17.26
CA ALA A 19 46.41 -22.19 -18.29
C ALA A 19 46.03 -23.61 -17.84
N GLY A 20 44.84 -24.08 -18.25
CA GLY A 20 44.50 -25.49 -18.13
C GLY A 20 43.07 -25.79 -17.71
N LEU A 21 42.09 -25.47 -18.56
CA LEU A 21 40.83 -26.21 -18.65
C LEU A 21 40.37 -26.14 -20.13
N THR A 22 40.89 -27.03 -20.98
CA THR A 22 40.13 -28.18 -21.56
C THR A 22 38.74 -27.74 -22.03
N ALA A 23 38.53 -27.34 -23.28
CA ALA A 23 38.62 -28.16 -24.50
C ALA A 23 37.93 -29.52 -24.33
N ASP A 24 36.60 -29.52 -24.28
CA ASP A 24 35.72 -30.57 -24.84
C ASP A 24 34.26 -30.27 -24.47
N HIS A 25 33.58 -29.45 -25.28
CA HIS A 25 32.13 -29.51 -25.56
C HIS A 25 31.74 -28.29 -26.42
N ALA A 26 32.15 -28.32 -27.69
CA ALA A 26 31.56 -27.44 -28.70
C ALA A 26 30.39 -28.19 -29.35
N PRO A 27 29.13 -27.77 -29.16
CA PRO A 27 28.05 -28.23 -30.04
C PRO A 27 28.37 -27.73 -31.45
N ALA A 28 28.33 -28.64 -32.42
CA ALA A 28 28.56 -28.36 -33.83
C ALA A 28 27.56 -27.29 -34.32
N HIS A 29 27.98 -26.03 -34.31
CA HIS A 29 27.37 -24.99 -35.10
C HIS A 29 27.75 -25.24 -36.56
N THR A 30 26.79 -25.76 -37.32
CA THR A 30 26.83 -25.76 -38.78
C THR A 30 27.13 -24.33 -39.26
N PRO A 31 28.16 -24.13 -40.10
CA PRO A 31 28.43 -22.84 -40.74
C PRO A 31 27.21 -22.49 -41.58
N ARG A 32 26.48 -21.44 -41.19
CA ARG A 32 25.47 -20.82 -42.03
C ARG A 32 26.21 -20.14 -43.18
N GLU A 33 26.01 -20.68 -44.37
CA GLU A 33 26.47 -20.16 -45.65
C GLU A 33 26.19 -18.66 -45.74
N PRO A 34 27.16 -17.83 -46.14
CA PRO A 34 26.93 -16.40 -46.31
C PRO A 34 25.89 -16.20 -47.41
N GLU A 35 24.74 -15.61 -47.05
CA GLU A 35 23.77 -15.12 -48.03
C GLU A 35 24.51 -14.21 -49.03
N PRO A 36 24.42 -14.46 -50.35
CA PRO A 36 25.02 -13.58 -51.33
C PRO A 36 24.41 -12.19 -51.19
N ALA A 37 25.27 -11.18 -51.27
CA ALA A 37 24.94 -9.77 -51.24
C ALA A 37 23.72 -9.51 -52.14
N ARG A 38 22.59 -9.12 -51.55
CA ARG A 38 21.46 -8.60 -52.31
C ARG A 38 21.94 -7.37 -53.06
N GLU A 39 22.00 -7.52 -54.36
CA GLU A 39 22.24 -6.45 -55.32
C GLU A 39 21.24 -5.32 -55.06
N HIS A 40 21.77 -4.12 -55.20
CA HIS A 40 21.10 -2.86 -55.00
C HIS A 40 19.96 -2.73 -56.04
N GLU A 41 18.73 -3.00 -55.60
CA GLU A 41 17.54 -2.73 -56.42
C GLU A 41 17.39 -1.20 -56.52
N PRO A 42 17.42 -0.60 -57.72
CA PRO A 42 17.25 0.83 -57.89
C PRO A 42 15.84 1.26 -57.43
N PRO A 43 15.65 2.49 -56.92
CA PRO A 43 14.35 2.96 -56.48
C PRO A 43 13.38 2.93 -57.66
N ALA A 44 12.34 2.10 -57.53
CA ALA A 44 11.22 2.07 -58.47
C ALA A 44 10.60 3.47 -58.56
N ASP A 45 10.37 3.92 -59.80
CA ASP A 45 9.59 5.10 -60.13
C ASP A 45 8.26 5.09 -59.36
N PRO A 46 7.80 6.22 -58.83
CA PRO A 46 6.47 6.30 -58.23
C PRO A 46 5.43 6.03 -59.33
N GLU A 47 4.79 4.87 -59.25
CA GLU A 47 3.64 4.56 -60.10
C GLU A 47 2.57 5.66 -59.95
N PRO A 48 1.95 6.10 -61.06
CA PRO A 48 0.87 7.07 -61.02
C PRO A 48 -0.29 6.52 -60.19
N VAL A 49 -0.78 7.35 -59.29
CA VAL A 49 -1.99 7.12 -58.49
C VAL A 49 -3.14 6.86 -59.45
N ASP A 50 -3.59 5.61 -59.53
CA ASP A 50 -4.82 5.25 -60.23
C ASP A 50 -5.99 5.92 -59.50
N ASP A 51 -6.69 6.77 -60.25
CA ASP A 51 -7.94 7.38 -59.87
C ASP A 51 -8.95 6.27 -59.53
N PHE A 52 -9.42 6.27 -58.29
CA PHE A 52 -10.47 5.39 -57.80
C PHE A 52 -11.76 5.64 -58.61
N ASP A 53 -12.07 4.75 -59.54
CA ASP A 53 -13.36 4.67 -60.21
C ASP A 53 -14.32 3.83 -59.34
N PRO A 54 -15.41 4.40 -58.78
CA PRO A 54 -16.22 3.74 -57.74
C PRO A 54 -17.28 2.74 -58.26
N ASP A 55 -17.19 2.26 -59.50
CA ASP A 55 -18.26 1.47 -60.16
C ASP A 55 -17.89 0.02 -60.54
N ASP A 56 -16.88 -0.59 -59.90
CA ASP A 56 -16.66 -2.05 -60.04
C ASP A 56 -17.63 -2.85 -59.16
N GLU A 57 -18.77 -3.22 -59.77
CA GLU A 57 -19.62 -4.30 -59.28
C GLU A 57 -18.80 -5.61 -59.16
N PRO A 58 -18.78 -6.29 -58.00
CA PRO A 58 -17.96 -7.47 -57.81
C PRO A 58 -18.46 -8.63 -58.68
N GLU A 59 -17.56 -9.16 -59.52
CA GLU A 59 -17.83 -10.34 -60.35
C GLU A 59 -18.28 -11.55 -59.51
N PRO A 60 -19.38 -12.23 -59.91
CA PRO A 60 -19.95 -13.34 -59.17
C PRO A 60 -19.18 -14.63 -59.45
N GLY A 61 -18.05 -14.84 -58.77
CA GLY A 61 -17.28 -16.07 -58.98
C GLY A 61 -16.14 -16.36 -58.01
N GLU A 62 -15.48 -15.35 -57.45
CA GLU A 62 -14.29 -15.58 -56.63
C GLU A 62 -14.63 -15.81 -55.15
N ARG A 63 -14.70 -17.09 -54.79
CA ARG A 63 -14.77 -17.53 -53.39
C ARG A 63 -13.42 -17.26 -52.72
N PRO A 64 -13.35 -16.43 -51.65
CA PRO A 64 -12.12 -16.26 -50.89
C PRO A 64 -11.74 -17.58 -50.21
N ALA A 65 -10.57 -18.09 -50.59
CA ALA A 65 -9.97 -19.24 -49.94
C ALA A 65 -9.58 -18.90 -48.50
N ARG A 66 -10.22 -19.60 -47.56
CA ARG A 66 -9.70 -19.96 -46.22
C ARG A 66 -9.51 -18.83 -45.22
N LEU A 67 -10.58 -18.08 -44.94
CA LEU A 67 -10.84 -17.74 -43.54
C LEU A 67 -11.30 -19.02 -42.85
N ARG A 68 -10.40 -19.66 -42.07
CA ARG A 68 -10.80 -20.69 -41.11
C ARG A 68 -11.79 -20.02 -40.16
N ALA A 69 -13.07 -20.20 -40.44
CA ALA A 69 -14.15 -19.93 -39.50
C ALA A 69 -13.83 -20.73 -38.24
N LEU A 70 -13.32 -20.05 -37.23
CA LEU A 70 -13.52 -20.46 -35.85
C LEU A 70 -15.03 -20.56 -35.72
N ALA A 71 -15.54 -21.79 -35.81
CA ALA A 71 -16.93 -22.09 -35.56
C ALA A 71 -17.24 -21.57 -34.16
N MET A 72 -17.82 -20.36 -34.08
CA MET A 72 -18.30 -19.83 -32.83
C MET A 72 -19.33 -20.86 -32.35
N PRO A 73 -19.10 -21.51 -31.19
CA PRO A 73 -20.06 -22.46 -30.67
C PRO A 73 -21.38 -21.72 -30.56
N ASP A 74 -22.45 -22.32 -31.10
CA ASP A 74 -23.77 -21.71 -31.09
C ASP A 74 -24.16 -21.45 -29.63
N LEU A 75 -24.08 -20.19 -29.19
CA LEU A 75 -24.34 -19.76 -27.81
C LEU A 75 -25.85 -19.64 -27.52
N ARG A 76 -26.70 -19.92 -28.51
CA ARG A 76 -28.16 -19.91 -28.37
C ARG A 76 -28.72 -20.77 -27.22
N PRO A 77 -28.10 -21.90 -26.80
CA PRO A 77 -28.59 -22.67 -25.66
C PRO A 77 -28.20 -22.10 -24.28
N TYR A 78 -27.25 -21.16 -24.21
CA TYR A 78 -26.70 -20.64 -22.95
C TYR A 78 -27.05 -19.18 -22.67
N ALA A 79 -27.60 -18.46 -23.65
CA ALA A 79 -28.21 -17.16 -23.46
C ALA A 79 -29.64 -17.31 -22.91
N ASP A 80 -29.79 -17.80 -21.68
CA ASP A 80 -31.08 -17.71 -20.99
C ASP A 80 -31.41 -16.21 -20.85
N PRO A 81 -32.46 -15.70 -21.53
CA PRO A 81 -32.80 -14.28 -21.49
C PRO A 81 -33.13 -13.81 -20.06
N LYS A 82 -33.48 -14.74 -19.16
CA LYS A 82 -33.71 -14.43 -17.74
C LYS A 82 -32.40 -14.19 -16.98
N ALA A 83 -31.32 -14.89 -17.31
CA ALA A 83 -30.00 -14.65 -16.74
C ALA A 83 -29.45 -13.28 -17.19
N VAL A 84 -29.63 -12.95 -18.48
CA VAL A 84 -29.24 -11.64 -19.03
C VAL A 84 -30.05 -10.50 -18.40
N ALA A 85 -31.36 -10.69 -18.18
CA ALA A 85 -32.20 -9.71 -17.49
C ALA A 85 -31.79 -9.50 -16.01
N GLY A 86 -31.33 -10.57 -15.34
CA GLY A 86 -30.76 -10.49 -14.00
C GLY A 86 -29.48 -9.66 -13.95
N VAL A 87 -28.54 -9.91 -14.85
CA VAL A 87 -27.27 -9.16 -14.96
C VAL A 87 -27.51 -7.70 -15.35
N ALA A 88 -28.43 -7.43 -16.28
CA ALA A 88 -28.80 -6.07 -16.66
C ALA A 88 -29.42 -5.29 -15.48
N ARG A 89 -30.32 -5.93 -14.71
CA ARG A 89 -30.89 -5.30 -13.49
C ARG A 89 -29.84 -5.10 -12.41
N GLN A 90 -28.88 -6.00 -12.27
CA GLN A 90 -27.78 -5.87 -11.31
C GLN A 90 -26.79 -4.77 -11.73
N GLY A 91 -26.56 -4.60 -13.04
CA GLY A 91 -25.80 -3.48 -13.60
C GLY A 91 -26.50 -2.13 -13.40
N ILE A 92 -27.82 -2.07 -13.59
CA ILE A 92 -28.62 -0.85 -13.37
C ILE A 92 -28.74 -0.52 -11.87
N ALA A 93 -28.85 -1.52 -11.00
CA ALA A 93 -28.86 -1.31 -9.55
C ALA A 93 -27.47 -0.88 -9.03
N ALA A 94 -26.39 -1.38 -9.63
CA ALA A 94 -25.03 -0.94 -9.32
C ALA A 94 -24.76 0.50 -9.81
N SER A 95 -25.32 0.90 -10.97
CA SER A 95 -25.17 2.26 -11.52
C SER A 95 -26.07 3.30 -10.83
N ARG A 96 -27.12 2.89 -10.12
CA ARG A 96 -27.99 3.77 -9.32
C ARG A 96 -27.41 4.18 -7.96
N LYS A 97 -26.24 3.65 -7.56
CA LYS A 97 -25.51 4.24 -6.43
C LYS A 97 -25.09 5.65 -6.82
N PRO A 98 -25.29 6.67 -5.96
CA PRO A 98 -25.07 8.06 -6.33
C PRO A 98 -23.64 8.20 -6.87
N ALA A 99 -23.52 8.53 -8.16
CA ALA A 99 -22.25 8.61 -8.89
C ALA A 99 -21.22 9.49 -8.16
N ALA A 100 -21.70 10.49 -7.40
CA ALA A 100 -20.90 11.33 -6.53
C ALA A 100 -20.09 10.53 -5.47
N SER A 101 -20.63 9.45 -4.93
CA SER A 101 -19.93 8.63 -3.93
C SER A 101 -18.82 7.76 -4.52
N VAL A 102 -19.02 7.27 -5.75
CA VAL A 102 -18.02 6.50 -6.48
C VAL A 102 -16.92 7.45 -6.98
N ALA A 103 -17.28 8.59 -7.56
CA ALA A 103 -16.34 9.63 -7.99
C ALA A 103 -15.48 10.16 -6.83
N ARG A 104 -16.07 10.37 -5.65
CA ARG A 104 -15.31 10.79 -4.46
C ARG A 104 -14.35 9.69 -3.98
N ARG A 105 -14.74 8.42 -4.03
CA ARG A 105 -13.86 7.29 -3.66
C ARG A 105 -12.73 7.09 -4.66
N THR A 106 -13.00 7.20 -5.96
CA THR A 106 -11.95 7.12 -6.99
C THR A 106 -11.01 8.32 -6.91
N ALA A 107 -11.53 9.54 -6.73
CA ALA A 107 -10.72 10.73 -6.52
C ALA A 107 -9.84 10.63 -5.26
N ALA A 108 -10.37 10.13 -4.15
CA ALA A 108 -9.59 9.89 -2.93
C ALA A 108 -8.50 8.82 -3.15
N GLY A 109 -8.80 7.77 -3.89
CA GLY A 109 -7.83 6.74 -4.30
C GLY A 109 -6.71 7.30 -5.17
N ILE A 110 -7.06 8.09 -6.20
CA ILE A 110 -6.10 8.75 -7.09
C ILE A 110 -5.24 9.74 -6.30
N ALA A 111 -5.83 10.55 -5.41
CA ALA A 111 -5.09 11.49 -4.58
C ALA A 111 -4.14 10.79 -3.59
N ALA A 112 -4.51 9.60 -3.11
CA ALA A 112 -3.60 8.78 -2.32
C ALA A 112 -2.44 8.28 -3.20
N VAL A 113 -2.71 7.68 -4.36
CA VAL A 113 -1.65 7.22 -5.28
C VAL A 113 -0.72 8.36 -5.69
N ALA A 114 -1.25 9.54 -6.01
CA ALA A 114 -0.48 10.73 -6.36
C ALA A 114 0.45 11.18 -5.22
N ARG A 115 -0.02 11.18 -3.96
CA ARG A 115 0.83 11.50 -2.81
C ARG A 115 1.97 10.50 -2.64
N TRP A 116 1.71 9.22 -2.82
CA TRP A 116 2.73 8.17 -2.70
C TRP A 116 3.73 8.24 -3.85
N PHE A 117 3.26 8.50 -5.07
CA PHE A 117 4.09 8.75 -6.24
C PHE A 117 5.01 9.95 -6.02
N TRP A 118 4.49 11.06 -5.47
CA TRP A 118 5.29 12.27 -5.22
C TRP A 118 6.33 12.07 -4.12
N ALA A 119 5.94 11.43 -3.01
CA ALA A 119 6.88 11.06 -1.95
C ALA A 119 7.97 10.11 -2.46
N GLY A 120 7.57 9.08 -3.21
CA GLY A 120 8.47 8.10 -3.85
C GLY A 120 9.45 8.72 -4.83
N THR A 121 8.97 9.63 -5.67
CA THR A 121 9.80 10.39 -6.62
C THR A 121 10.83 11.24 -5.90
N ARG A 122 10.42 11.96 -4.85
CA ARG A 122 11.34 12.77 -4.03
C ARG A 122 12.40 11.89 -3.35
N THR A 123 12.02 10.71 -2.84
CA THR A 123 12.99 9.78 -2.25
C THR A 123 13.94 9.20 -3.30
N LEU A 124 13.47 8.82 -4.49
CA LEU A 124 14.31 8.33 -5.57
C LEU A 124 15.35 9.37 -6.01
N VAL A 125 14.91 10.62 -6.21
CA VAL A 125 15.80 11.73 -6.53
C VAL A 125 16.80 11.99 -5.40
N GLY A 126 16.35 11.92 -4.14
CA GLY A 126 17.24 12.05 -2.97
C GLY A 126 18.28 10.93 -2.87
N VAL A 127 17.91 9.69 -3.18
CA VAL A 127 18.83 8.54 -3.24
C VAL A 127 19.82 8.71 -4.38
N LEU A 128 19.36 9.09 -5.58
CA LEU A 128 20.22 9.33 -6.73
C LEU A 128 21.22 10.45 -6.43
N TYR A 129 20.76 11.57 -5.86
CA TYR A 129 21.61 12.67 -5.45
C TYR A 129 22.60 12.26 -4.36
N GLY A 130 22.14 11.51 -3.36
CA GLY A 130 22.98 11.00 -2.28
C GLY A 130 24.03 10.00 -2.78
N TRP A 131 23.70 9.18 -3.78
CA TRP A 131 24.63 8.27 -4.43
C TRP A 131 25.66 9.03 -5.27
N LEU A 132 25.24 10.02 -6.07
CA LEU A 132 26.15 10.90 -6.82
C LEU A 132 27.13 11.62 -5.89
N ASN A 133 26.65 12.15 -4.77
CA ASN A 133 27.46 12.84 -3.78
C ASN A 133 28.28 11.88 -2.86
N GLY A 134 28.06 10.57 -2.97
CA GLY A 134 28.79 9.56 -2.21
C GLY A 134 28.41 9.38 -0.75
N SER A 135 27.26 9.91 -0.35
CA SER A 135 26.66 9.59 0.95
C SER A 135 26.16 8.14 1.03
N TYR A 136 25.87 7.50 -0.12
CA TYR A 136 25.37 6.14 -0.20
C TYR A 136 26.22 5.25 -1.11
N GLY A 137 26.58 4.06 -0.62
CA GLY A 137 27.32 3.02 -1.34
C GLY A 137 28.80 2.95 -1.01
N GLU A 138 29.45 1.86 -1.43
CA GLU A 138 30.91 1.71 -1.38
C GLU A 138 31.62 2.87 -2.07
N LYS A 139 32.90 3.06 -1.76
CA LYS A 139 33.76 4.16 -2.21
C LYS A 139 34.10 4.07 -3.70
N TRP A 140 33.10 4.05 -4.57
CA TRP A 140 33.28 4.23 -6.00
C TRP A 140 33.70 5.67 -6.27
N SER A 141 34.62 5.85 -7.21
CA SER A 141 35.07 7.17 -7.62
C SER A 141 33.93 7.96 -8.28
N ILE A 142 33.92 9.28 -8.09
CA ILE A 142 32.96 10.20 -8.75
C ILE A 142 32.86 9.96 -10.27
N PRO A 143 33.97 9.79 -11.03
CA PRO A 143 33.86 9.52 -12.47
C PRO A 143 33.19 8.18 -12.79
N ALA A 144 33.39 7.13 -11.98
CA ALA A 144 32.69 5.86 -12.19
C ALA A 144 31.18 6.01 -12.00
N ARG A 145 30.75 6.82 -11.03
CA ARG A 145 29.32 7.11 -10.81
C ARG A 145 28.70 7.90 -11.94
N LEU A 146 29.38 8.95 -12.40
CA LEU A 146 28.93 9.72 -13.57
C LEU A 146 28.86 8.84 -14.82
N GLY A 147 29.86 7.98 -15.03
CA GLY A 147 29.88 7.01 -16.12
C GLY A 147 28.67 6.06 -16.08
N GLY A 148 28.31 5.56 -14.89
CA GLY A 148 27.10 4.74 -14.71
C GLY A 148 25.81 5.47 -15.09
N VAL A 149 25.65 6.75 -14.68
CA VAL A 149 24.47 7.54 -15.06
C VAL A 149 24.42 7.78 -16.56
N VAL A 150 25.54 8.15 -17.18
CA VAL A 150 25.63 8.36 -18.62
C VAL A 150 25.30 7.07 -19.38
N LEU A 151 25.78 5.92 -18.92
CA LEU A 151 25.46 4.62 -19.53
C LEU A 151 23.96 4.30 -19.45
N VAL A 152 23.33 4.51 -18.29
CA VAL A 152 21.87 4.29 -18.13
C VAL A 152 21.07 5.23 -19.04
N LEU A 153 21.47 6.49 -19.15
CA LEU A 153 20.84 7.45 -20.06
C LEU A 153 21.00 7.05 -21.53
N LEU A 154 22.19 6.59 -21.94
CA LEU A 154 22.43 6.11 -23.30
C LEU A 154 21.57 4.89 -23.62
N VAL A 155 21.45 3.92 -22.70
CA VAL A 155 20.57 2.76 -22.86
C VAL A 155 19.10 3.21 -22.98
N ALA A 156 18.66 4.17 -22.16
CA ALA A 156 17.31 4.70 -22.24
C ALA A 156 17.04 5.38 -23.60
N VAL A 157 17.96 6.23 -24.07
CA VAL A 157 17.85 6.90 -25.39
C VAL A 157 17.81 5.88 -26.52
N HIS A 158 18.72 4.89 -26.51
CA HIS A 158 18.74 3.83 -27.51
C HIS A 158 17.42 3.03 -27.51
N THR A 159 16.89 2.72 -26.32
CA THR A 159 15.61 2.02 -26.18
C THR A 159 14.45 2.85 -26.74
N VAL A 160 14.43 4.17 -26.50
CA VAL A 160 13.41 5.07 -27.06
C VAL A 160 13.54 5.17 -28.58
N GLN A 161 14.75 5.21 -29.13
CA GLN A 161 14.96 5.22 -30.58
C GLN A 161 14.49 3.91 -31.24
N GLN A 162 14.76 2.76 -30.61
CA GLN A 162 14.42 1.45 -31.16
C GLN A 162 12.91 1.13 -31.10
N PHE A 163 12.23 1.54 -30.01
CA PHE A 163 10.84 1.14 -29.75
C PHE A 163 9.84 2.31 -29.75
N GLY A 164 10.29 3.54 -29.99
CA GLY A 164 9.45 4.73 -30.14
C GLY A 164 8.55 5.02 -28.93
N THR A 165 7.25 5.20 -29.19
CA THR A 165 6.24 5.57 -28.18
C THR A 165 6.02 4.50 -27.12
N LEU A 166 6.20 3.21 -27.46
CA LEU A 166 6.04 2.10 -26.50
C LEU A 166 7.12 2.13 -25.42
N ALA A 167 8.36 2.51 -25.76
CA ALA A 167 9.43 2.67 -24.78
C ALA A 167 9.13 3.78 -23.78
N LEU A 168 8.57 4.91 -24.22
CA LEU A 168 8.20 6.01 -23.33
C LEU A 168 7.12 5.59 -22.34
N MET A 169 6.11 4.84 -22.78
CA MET A 169 5.07 4.29 -21.90
C MET A 169 5.65 3.26 -20.92
N GLY A 170 6.54 2.39 -21.39
CA GLY A 170 7.24 1.42 -20.53
C GLY A 170 8.10 2.09 -19.46
N MET A 171 8.87 3.12 -19.83
CA MET A 171 9.68 3.90 -18.90
C MET A 171 8.81 4.66 -17.88
N ALA A 172 7.72 5.29 -18.33
CA ALA A 172 6.79 5.98 -17.42
C ALA A 172 6.16 5.00 -16.44
N TRP A 173 5.73 3.83 -16.90
CA TRP A 173 5.19 2.78 -16.05
C TRP A 173 6.23 2.24 -15.05
N ALA A 174 7.45 1.96 -15.51
CA ALA A 174 8.54 1.52 -14.64
C ALA A 174 8.88 2.57 -13.57
N TRP A 175 8.88 3.85 -13.93
CA TRP A 175 9.07 4.95 -12.99
C TRP A 175 7.96 5.01 -11.93
N VAL A 176 6.70 4.87 -12.35
CA VAL A 176 5.54 4.83 -11.42
C VAL A 176 5.67 3.66 -10.45
N GLN A 177 6.02 2.46 -10.94
CA GLN A 177 6.23 1.29 -10.08
C GLN A 177 7.37 1.51 -9.09
N ALA A 178 8.51 2.03 -9.55
CA ALA A 178 9.65 2.34 -8.70
C ALA A 178 9.28 3.37 -7.62
N ALA A 179 8.59 4.46 -7.99
CA ALA A 179 8.15 5.49 -7.06
C ALA A 179 7.18 4.94 -6.01
N VAL A 180 6.17 4.15 -6.42
CA VAL A 180 5.21 3.54 -5.49
C VAL A 180 5.89 2.53 -4.56
N MET A 181 6.78 1.67 -5.05
CA MET A 181 7.54 0.73 -4.21
C MET A 181 8.43 1.45 -3.19
N THR A 182 9.04 2.57 -3.60
CA THR A 182 9.89 3.38 -2.72
C THR A 182 9.04 4.10 -1.68
N GLY A 183 7.90 4.68 -2.07
CA GLY A 183 6.94 5.30 -1.14
C GLY A 183 6.33 4.32 -0.13
N ARG A 184 6.32 3.02 -0.44
CA ARG A 184 5.92 1.94 0.48
C ARG A 184 7.02 1.46 1.44
N GLY A 185 8.23 2.00 1.35
CA GLY A 185 9.36 1.56 2.18
C GLY A 185 9.88 0.17 1.80
N LEU A 186 9.50 -0.39 0.65
CA LEU A 186 10.08 -1.65 0.17
C LEU A 186 11.57 -1.49 -0.17
N PHE A 187 11.97 -0.30 -0.62
CA PHE A 187 13.34 -0.02 -1.02
C PHE A 187 14.32 -0.07 0.16
N ASP A 188 13.89 0.34 1.35
CA ASP A 188 14.72 0.25 2.57
C ASP A 188 15.00 -1.20 2.99
N ARG A 189 14.11 -2.13 2.64
CA ARG A 189 14.34 -3.58 2.80
C ARG A 189 15.38 -4.09 1.81
N PHE A 190 15.30 -3.67 0.54
CA PHE A 190 16.27 -4.09 -0.49
C PHE A 190 17.67 -3.54 -0.27
N LEU A 191 17.79 -2.32 0.26
CA LEU A 191 19.08 -1.72 0.59
C LEU A 191 19.76 -2.35 1.82
N GLY A 192 19.13 -3.34 2.47
CA GLY A 192 19.65 -3.98 3.68
C GLY A 192 19.80 -3.03 4.87
N LYS A 193 19.27 -1.79 4.76
CA LYS A 193 19.33 -0.77 5.81
C LYS A 193 18.26 -0.95 6.86
N ALA A 194 17.16 -1.62 6.52
CA ALA A 194 16.32 -2.24 7.51
C ALA A 194 17.06 -3.47 8.08
N LYS A 195 18.13 -3.23 8.84
CA LYS A 195 18.53 -4.18 9.88
C LYS A 195 17.29 -4.21 10.77
N PRO A 196 16.50 -5.31 10.79
CA PRO A 196 15.46 -5.40 11.80
C PRO A 196 16.23 -5.23 13.11
N GLU A 197 15.99 -4.14 13.82
CA GLU A 197 16.18 -4.16 15.25
C GLU A 197 15.21 -5.24 15.72
N GLN A 198 15.66 -6.50 15.63
CA GLN A 198 15.20 -7.52 16.55
C GLN A 198 15.30 -6.82 17.90
N PRO A 199 14.18 -6.68 18.65
CA PRO A 199 14.28 -6.29 20.03
C PRO A 199 15.22 -7.33 20.63
N LYS A 200 16.47 -6.91 20.91
CA LYS A 200 17.41 -7.70 21.67
C LYS A 200 16.70 -7.91 22.99
N ALA A 201 16.11 -9.10 23.14
CA ALA A 201 15.76 -9.64 24.42
C ALA A 201 16.99 -9.41 25.29
N SER A 202 16.80 -8.58 26.30
CA SER A 202 17.80 -8.27 27.30
C SER A 202 18.12 -9.60 27.99
N GLU A 203 19.17 -10.25 27.51
CA GLU A 203 19.79 -11.39 28.16
C GLU A 203 20.54 -10.80 29.36
N GLU A 204 19.81 -10.72 30.46
CA GLU A 204 20.29 -10.27 31.75
C GLU A 204 21.19 -11.37 32.32
N ALA A 205 22.51 -11.21 32.13
CA ALA A 205 23.54 -11.95 32.84
C ALA A 205 24.35 -10.98 33.70
N PRO A 206 24.28 -11.05 35.04
CA PRO A 206 25.17 -10.29 35.91
C PRO A 206 26.42 -11.11 36.26
N GLY A 207 27.59 -10.57 35.93
CA GLY A 207 28.89 -11.06 36.41
C GLY A 207 29.99 -10.14 35.86
N LYS A 208 30.23 -8.98 36.48
CA LYS A 208 31.19 -8.75 37.58
C LYS A 208 32.65 -8.99 37.16
N GLY A 209 33.42 -7.89 37.09
CA GLY A 209 34.88 -7.86 36.93
C GLY A 209 35.30 -6.64 36.10
N GLU A 210 35.41 -5.47 36.73
CA GLU A 210 36.67 -4.89 37.26
C GLU A 210 37.49 -4.13 36.21
N ASP A 211 37.57 -2.82 36.47
CA ASP A 211 38.61 -1.85 36.15
C ASP A 211 39.74 -2.28 35.21
N THR A 212 39.84 -1.58 34.08
CA THR A 212 41.09 -0.92 33.66
C THR A 212 40.81 0.05 32.50
N ALA A 213 40.75 1.34 32.82
CA ALA A 213 41.25 2.38 31.93
C ALA A 213 42.78 2.46 32.13
N PRO A 214 43.62 2.86 31.14
CA PRO A 214 43.54 4.23 30.66
C PRO A 214 43.92 4.51 29.18
N ALA A 215 43.38 5.64 28.71
CA ALA A 215 44.02 6.65 27.86
C ALA A 215 44.62 6.27 26.49
N SER A 216 44.01 6.83 25.43
CA SER A 216 44.81 7.64 24.50
C SER A 216 44.03 8.82 23.91
N ARG A 217 44.71 9.96 23.98
CA ARG A 217 44.33 11.28 23.47
C ARG A 217 44.26 11.27 21.94
N ARG A 218 43.30 12.01 21.37
CA ARG A 218 43.56 12.86 20.19
C ARG A 218 42.66 14.10 20.17
N LYS A 219 43.31 15.25 20.39
CA LYS A 219 42.93 16.62 19.98
C LYS A 219 42.62 16.56 18.47
N GLY A 220 41.54 17.13 17.93
CA GLY A 220 41.16 18.55 17.91
C GLY A 220 40.41 18.81 16.59
N LEU A 221 39.86 20.02 16.42
CA LEU A 221 39.20 20.56 15.20
C LEU A 221 37.72 20.20 14.92
N ALA A 222 36.82 20.34 15.90
CA ALA A 222 35.38 20.47 15.63
C ALA A 222 34.72 21.68 16.32
N ARG A 223 35.51 22.74 16.61
CA ARG A 223 35.08 23.90 17.41
C ARG A 223 34.77 25.16 16.59
N LEU A 224 34.23 25.07 15.37
CA LEU A 224 34.02 26.30 14.58
C LEU A 224 32.76 26.45 13.72
N LEU A 225 31.77 25.55 13.78
CA LEU A 225 30.47 25.83 13.15
C LEU A 225 29.30 25.49 14.09
N ARG A 226 29.03 26.46 14.97
CA ARG A 226 27.93 26.51 15.92
C ARG A 226 26.99 27.64 15.49
N ARG A 227 25.78 27.35 14.99
CA ARG A 227 24.58 28.19 15.23
C ARG A 227 23.30 27.59 14.62
N THR A 228 22.65 26.71 15.38
CA THR A 228 21.19 26.68 15.53
C THR A 228 20.89 26.39 17.00
N PRO A 229 19.87 27.02 17.60
CA PRO A 229 19.67 27.03 19.05
C PRO A 229 19.24 25.64 19.55
N SER A 230 20.12 25.05 20.36
CA SER A 230 19.88 23.82 21.12
C SER A 230 18.84 24.09 22.20
N LYS A 231 17.69 23.42 22.07
CA LYS A 231 16.74 23.18 23.16
C LYS A 231 17.49 22.47 24.30
N PRO A 232 17.30 22.86 25.58
CA PRO A 232 18.03 22.27 26.70
C PRO A 232 17.70 20.77 26.85
N PRO A 233 18.66 19.96 27.31
CA PRO A 233 18.48 18.52 27.45
C PRO A 233 17.43 18.24 28.52
N ALA A 234 16.36 17.54 28.12
CA ALA A 234 15.45 16.93 29.06
C ALA A 234 16.23 15.84 29.83
N GLU A 235 16.07 15.88 31.15
CA GLU A 235 16.58 14.91 32.10
C GLU A 235 16.28 13.47 31.64
N PRO A 236 17.16 12.50 31.92
CA PRO A 236 16.85 11.10 31.72
C PRO A 236 15.66 10.75 32.62
N VAL A 237 14.49 10.55 32.01
CA VAL A 237 13.35 9.97 32.69
C VAL A 237 13.75 8.53 33.03
N ASP A 238 14.02 8.30 34.32
CA ASP A 238 14.03 6.99 34.94
C ASP A 238 12.77 6.24 34.48
N GLN A 239 12.93 5.29 33.54
CA GLN A 239 11.92 4.29 33.29
C GLN A 239 11.92 3.36 34.50
N ALA A 240 11.14 3.75 35.50
CA ALA A 240 10.75 2.87 36.58
C ALA A 240 10.18 1.57 35.96
N PRO A 241 10.58 0.39 36.45
CA PRO A 241 10.09 -0.88 35.93
C PRO A 241 8.56 -0.86 35.94
N ALA A 242 7.96 -1.00 34.75
CA ALA A 242 6.51 -1.07 34.62
C ALA A 242 6.02 -2.20 35.52
N GLU A 243 5.20 -1.85 36.52
CA GLU A 243 4.56 -2.82 37.39
C GLU A 243 3.88 -3.89 36.53
N PRO A 244 3.95 -5.18 36.89
CA PRO A 244 3.36 -6.25 36.11
C PRO A 244 1.86 -5.98 35.97
N SER A 245 1.45 -5.54 34.78
CA SER A 245 0.06 -5.27 34.47
C SER A 245 -0.76 -6.51 34.85
N THR A 246 -1.71 -6.35 35.75
CA THR A 246 -2.61 -7.43 36.22
C THR A 246 -3.52 -7.97 35.11
N GLU A 247 -3.38 -7.45 33.89
CA GLU A 247 -4.15 -7.89 32.72
C GLU A 247 -3.72 -9.31 32.29
N PRO A 248 -4.67 -10.17 31.87
CA PRO A 248 -4.35 -11.46 31.27
C PRO A 248 -3.40 -11.29 30.08
N PRO A 249 -2.44 -12.20 29.85
CA PRO A 249 -1.40 -12.04 28.82
C PRO A 249 -1.99 -11.92 27.41
N LEU A 250 -3.13 -12.57 27.15
CA LEU A 250 -3.86 -12.46 25.89
C LEU A 250 -4.47 -11.06 25.68
N THR A 251 -5.03 -10.46 26.73
CA THR A 251 -5.62 -9.11 26.68
C THR A 251 -4.54 -8.07 26.43
N ALA A 252 -3.41 -8.19 27.12
CA ALA A 252 -2.24 -7.32 26.92
C ALA A 252 -1.72 -7.42 25.47
N LEU A 253 -1.59 -8.63 24.93
CA LEU A 253 -1.19 -8.86 23.54
C LEU A 253 -2.14 -8.22 22.52
N ILE A 254 -3.46 -8.41 22.70
CA ILE A 254 -4.46 -7.82 21.80
C ILE A 254 -4.41 -6.29 21.89
N ARG A 255 -4.27 -5.73 23.09
CA ARG A 255 -4.18 -4.28 23.31
C ARG A 255 -2.94 -3.69 22.62
N GLU A 256 -1.79 -4.34 22.74
CA GLU A 256 -0.54 -3.96 22.07
C GLU A 256 -0.68 -3.99 20.54
N LEU A 257 -1.23 -5.08 19.98
CA LEU A 257 -1.40 -5.22 18.53
C LEU A 257 -2.45 -4.27 17.94
N ILE A 258 -3.43 -3.86 18.73
CA ILE A 258 -4.42 -2.86 18.30
C ILE A 258 -3.78 -1.47 18.24
N GLY A 259 -3.00 -1.08 19.26
CA GLY A 259 -2.41 0.26 19.36
C GLY A 259 -3.48 1.35 19.20
N ASP A 260 -3.32 2.17 18.16
CA ASP A 260 -4.23 3.28 17.81
C ASP A 260 -5.37 2.88 16.87
N ASP A 261 -5.41 1.63 16.39
CA ASP A 261 -6.46 1.16 15.50
C ASP A 261 -7.74 0.73 16.26
N ASN A 262 -8.80 0.44 15.50
CA ASN A 262 -10.10 0.02 16.03
C ASN A 262 -10.18 -1.47 16.41
N GLY A 263 -9.16 -2.26 16.06
CA GLY A 263 -9.14 -3.71 16.26
C GLY A 263 -8.03 -4.40 15.47
N VAL A 264 -7.85 -5.70 15.70
CA VAL A 264 -6.78 -6.50 15.10
C VAL A 264 -7.36 -7.65 14.26
N HIS A 265 -6.80 -7.88 13.07
CA HIS A 265 -7.22 -8.98 12.19
C HIS A 265 -6.68 -10.33 12.68
N LEU A 266 -7.43 -11.42 12.49
CA LEU A 266 -7.01 -12.77 12.91
C LEU A 266 -5.72 -13.25 12.24
N SER A 267 -5.45 -12.81 11.00
CA SER A 267 -4.20 -13.19 10.30
C SER A 267 -2.95 -12.59 10.95
N VAL A 268 -3.07 -11.50 11.70
CA VAL A 268 -1.97 -10.87 12.45
C VAL A 268 -1.95 -11.39 13.89
N LEU A 269 -3.13 -11.51 14.50
CA LEU A 269 -3.28 -11.96 15.87
C LEU A 269 -2.83 -13.42 16.07
N ARG A 270 -3.16 -14.34 15.14
CA ARG A 270 -2.84 -15.77 15.30
C ARG A 270 -1.33 -16.05 15.33
N PRO A 271 -0.51 -15.55 14.37
CA PRO A 271 0.94 -15.69 14.47
C PRO A 271 1.51 -15.13 15.77
N ALA A 272 1.07 -13.95 16.20
CA ALA A 272 1.54 -13.32 17.43
C ALA A 272 1.15 -14.12 18.69
N MET A 273 -0.04 -14.73 18.71
CA MET A 273 -0.45 -15.62 19.80
C MET A 273 0.46 -16.85 19.90
N ARG A 274 0.87 -17.46 18.77
CA ARG A 274 1.77 -18.61 18.76
C ARG A 274 3.17 -18.27 19.25
N GLU A 275 3.65 -17.09 18.88
CA GLU A 275 5.00 -16.62 19.22
C GLU A 275 5.11 -16.24 20.70
N ARG A 276 4.08 -15.58 21.26
CA ARG A 276 4.20 -14.93 22.57
C ARG A 276 3.47 -15.62 23.72
N LEU A 277 2.48 -16.48 23.44
CA LEU A 277 1.73 -17.15 24.50
C LEU A 277 2.26 -18.57 24.74
N PRO A 278 2.62 -18.91 26.00
CA PRO A 278 3.14 -20.23 26.31
C PRO A 278 2.08 -21.30 26.05
N GLY A 279 2.48 -22.41 25.43
CA GLY A 279 1.60 -23.54 25.14
C GLY A 279 0.71 -23.40 23.89
N LEU A 280 0.82 -22.30 23.13
CA LEU A 280 0.06 -22.10 21.89
C LEU A 280 0.90 -22.16 20.60
N ALA A 281 2.21 -22.41 20.69
CA ALA A 281 3.10 -22.42 19.53
C ALA A 281 2.64 -23.39 18.41
N GLU A 282 2.14 -24.56 18.78
CA GLU A 282 1.67 -25.60 17.85
C GLU A 282 0.14 -25.62 17.67
N ALA A 283 -0.58 -24.64 18.24
CA ALA A 283 -2.03 -24.63 18.20
C ALA A 283 -2.57 -24.31 16.78
N ASP A 284 -3.54 -25.10 16.33
CA ASP A 284 -4.28 -24.86 15.10
C ASP A 284 -5.17 -23.62 15.23
N ASP A 285 -5.52 -23.01 14.11
CA ASP A 285 -6.37 -21.83 13.99
C ASP A 285 -7.73 -22.01 14.70
N LYS A 286 -8.28 -23.23 14.70
CA LYS A 286 -9.50 -23.57 15.44
C LYS A 286 -9.29 -23.53 16.95
N GLN A 287 -8.14 -24.00 17.44
CA GLN A 287 -7.79 -23.97 18.87
C GLN A 287 -7.55 -22.54 19.33
N LEU A 288 -6.81 -21.74 18.56
CA LEU A 288 -6.61 -20.31 18.84
C LEU A 288 -7.94 -19.56 18.90
N ARG A 289 -8.89 -19.87 18.00
CA ARG A 289 -10.24 -19.31 18.05
C ARG A 289 -10.97 -19.70 19.34
N LYS A 290 -10.88 -20.96 19.78
CA LYS A 290 -11.48 -21.41 21.06
C LYS A 290 -10.87 -20.68 22.25
N VAL A 291 -9.56 -20.45 22.26
CA VAL A 291 -8.88 -19.68 23.31
C VAL A 291 -9.38 -18.24 23.38
N LEU A 292 -9.55 -17.58 22.22
CA LEU A 292 -10.12 -16.23 22.17
C LEU A 292 -11.54 -16.18 22.75
N VAL A 293 -12.40 -17.13 22.34
CA VAL A 293 -13.79 -17.22 22.83
C VAL A 293 -13.83 -17.54 24.32
N ALA A 294 -12.97 -18.43 24.81
CA ALA A 294 -12.87 -18.75 26.23
C ALA A 294 -12.42 -17.56 27.08
N ALA A 295 -11.64 -16.64 26.51
CA ALA A 295 -11.23 -15.39 27.13
C ALA A 295 -12.26 -14.25 26.98
N GLY A 296 -13.44 -14.53 26.38
CA GLY A 296 -14.51 -13.55 26.21
C GLY A 296 -14.40 -12.67 24.95
N PHE A 297 -13.44 -12.94 24.07
CA PHE A 297 -13.31 -12.24 22.79
C PHE A 297 -14.09 -12.98 21.70
N ASP A 298 -15.01 -12.28 21.03
CA ASP A 298 -15.75 -12.84 19.90
C ASP A 298 -15.14 -12.39 18.57
N PRO A 299 -14.40 -13.28 17.87
CA PRO A 299 -13.82 -12.95 16.58
C PRO A 299 -14.92 -12.83 15.52
N SER A 300 -15.37 -11.59 15.33
CA SER A 300 -16.41 -11.22 14.36
C SER A 300 -15.97 -11.53 12.93
N GLN A 301 -16.87 -12.15 12.16
CA GLN A 301 -16.73 -12.39 10.71
C GLN A 301 -17.06 -11.16 9.84
N THR A 302 -17.33 -10.01 10.46
CA THR A 302 -17.60 -8.77 9.73
C THR A 302 -16.50 -7.71 9.91
N PHE A 303 -15.52 -7.95 10.79
CA PHE A 303 -14.48 -6.97 11.10
C PHE A 303 -13.46 -6.79 9.97
N ARG A 304 -13.24 -5.55 9.54
CA ARG A 304 -12.21 -5.20 8.55
C ARG A 304 -11.11 -4.38 9.20
N ALA A 305 -9.94 -4.97 9.35
CA ALA A 305 -8.75 -4.23 9.77
C ALA A 305 -8.18 -3.40 8.62
N ARG A 306 -7.54 -2.28 8.94
CA ARG A 306 -6.86 -1.45 7.96
C ARG A 306 -5.65 -2.21 7.39
N GLY A 307 -5.54 -2.25 6.06
CA GLY A 307 -4.36 -2.83 5.39
C GLY A 307 -4.32 -4.36 5.29
N VAL A 308 -5.33 -5.09 5.80
CA VAL A 308 -5.40 -6.55 5.69
C VAL A 308 -6.66 -6.97 4.92
N ALA A 309 -6.49 -7.85 3.93
CA ALA A 309 -7.60 -8.43 3.20
C ALA A 309 -8.29 -9.50 4.05
N GLY A 310 -9.54 -9.28 4.43
CA GLY A 310 -10.33 -10.23 5.21
C GLY A 310 -11.46 -9.56 5.97
N ARG A 311 -12.30 -10.38 6.60
CA ARG A 311 -13.42 -9.91 7.43
C ARG A 311 -13.39 -10.49 8.84
N SER A 312 -12.25 -10.93 9.35
CA SER A 312 -12.21 -11.63 10.63
C SER A 312 -11.26 -10.97 11.62
N GLY A 313 -11.74 -10.54 12.78
CA GLY A 313 -10.87 -10.03 13.84
C GLY A 313 -11.59 -9.63 15.12
N VAL A 314 -10.82 -9.05 16.04
CA VAL A 314 -11.25 -8.66 17.38
C VAL A 314 -11.32 -7.14 17.45
N HIS A 315 -12.45 -6.61 17.88
CA HIS A 315 -12.67 -5.16 18.03
C HIS A 315 -12.15 -4.64 19.37
N ARG A 316 -11.67 -3.39 19.38
CA ARG A 316 -11.27 -2.68 20.60
C ARG A 316 -12.39 -2.56 21.63
N SER A 317 -13.64 -2.50 21.20
CA SER A 317 -14.81 -2.45 22.09
C SER A 317 -15.03 -3.73 22.92
N GLN A 318 -14.37 -4.84 22.56
CA GLN A 318 -14.41 -6.08 23.32
C GLN A 318 -13.34 -6.13 24.42
N LEU A 319 -12.37 -5.21 24.41
CA LEU A 319 -11.38 -5.12 25.47
C LEU A 319 -11.99 -4.39 26.67
N PRO A 320 -11.67 -4.83 27.91
CA PRO A 320 -12.00 -4.04 29.09
C PRO A 320 -11.38 -2.65 28.94
N PRO A 321 -12.14 -1.57 29.25
CA PRO A 321 -11.61 -0.22 29.20
C PRO A 321 -10.36 -0.16 30.08
N LEU A 322 -9.34 0.58 29.63
CA LEU A 322 -8.19 0.82 30.51
C LEU A 322 -8.73 1.42 31.82
N PRO A 323 -8.27 0.96 33.00
CA PRO A 323 -8.51 1.71 34.21
C PRO A 323 -8.03 3.12 33.90
N SER A 324 -8.96 4.08 33.92
CA SER A 324 -8.60 5.47 33.67
C SER A 324 -7.41 5.77 34.58
N PRO A 325 -6.29 6.29 34.05
CA PRO A 325 -5.12 6.58 34.88
C PRO A 325 -5.65 7.39 36.04
N GLY A 326 -5.55 6.81 37.25
CA GLY A 326 -6.38 7.19 38.39
C GLY A 326 -6.50 8.68 38.40
N SER A 327 -7.73 9.20 38.22
CA SER A 327 -8.00 10.62 38.32
C SER A 327 -7.36 11.00 39.64
N ARG A 328 -6.20 11.66 39.56
CA ARG A 328 -5.42 12.06 40.71
C ARG A 328 -6.44 12.84 41.50
N GLN A 329 -6.87 12.24 42.61
CA GLN A 329 -7.83 12.82 43.49
C GLN A 329 -7.07 14.01 44.06
N GLU A 330 -7.17 15.13 43.36
CA GLU A 330 -6.81 16.44 43.87
C GLU A 330 -7.84 16.69 44.96
N ASP A 331 -7.59 16.08 46.12
CA ASP A 331 -8.01 16.59 47.40
C ASP A 331 -7.33 17.96 47.54
N SER A 332 -7.83 18.96 46.81
CA SER A 332 -7.65 20.37 47.13
C SER A 332 -8.87 20.81 47.94
N PRO A 333 -8.80 20.78 49.28
CA PRO A 333 -9.80 21.40 50.11
C PRO A 333 -9.57 22.91 50.09
N GLY A 334 -10.33 23.64 49.27
CA GLY A 334 -10.31 25.09 49.37
C GLY A 334 -11.00 25.83 48.24
N HIS A 335 -12.15 26.44 48.58
CA HIS A 335 -12.63 27.74 48.10
C HIS A 335 -12.70 27.94 46.57
N SER A 336 -13.85 28.21 45.94
CA SER A 336 -14.87 29.21 46.25
C SER A 336 -15.90 29.28 45.10
N PRO A 337 -16.99 30.06 45.21
CA PRO A 337 -18.33 29.67 44.75
C PRO A 337 -18.72 30.12 43.32
N LEU A 338 -19.90 29.62 42.90
CA LEU A 338 -20.66 30.00 41.71
C LEU A 338 -20.69 31.51 41.42
N PRO A 339 -20.71 31.90 40.13
CA PRO A 339 -21.46 33.06 39.70
C PRO A 339 -22.71 32.64 38.92
N GLU A 340 -23.86 33.07 39.45
CA GLU A 340 -25.11 33.21 38.73
C GLU A 340 -24.99 34.20 37.56
N SER A 341 -25.77 33.95 36.51
CA SER A 341 -26.40 34.95 35.64
C SER A 341 -25.51 35.94 34.87
N GLY A 342 -25.34 35.68 33.58
CA GLY A 342 -24.85 36.66 32.61
C GLY A 342 -25.34 36.34 31.20
N LEU A 343 -26.61 36.65 30.94
CA LEU A 343 -27.23 36.68 29.63
C LEU A 343 -26.58 37.83 28.85
N ASP A 344 -25.71 37.55 27.88
CA ASP A 344 -25.28 38.61 26.95
C ASP A 344 -25.10 38.11 25.52
N LEU A 345 -26.02 38.61 24.69
CA LEU A 345 -26.04 38.53 23.24
C LEU A 345 -24.94 39.43 22.67
N ARG A 346 -23.80 38.89 22.23
CA ARG A 346 -23.01 39.55 21.18
C ARG A 346 -22.42 38.57 20.16
N LYS A 347 -22.99 38.69 18.96
CA LYS A 347 -22.47 38.31 17.64
C LYS A 347 -20.95 38.41 17.54
N SER A 348 -20.30 37.34 17.11
CA SER A 348 -19.04 37.41 16.36
C SER A 348 -18.97 36.28 15.33
N SER A 349 -19.04 36.70 14.07
CA SER A 349 -18.49 36.13 12.83
C SER A 349 -18.21 34.62 12.76
N VAL A 350 -19.14 33.97 12.07
CA VAL A 350 -18.99 32.80 11.19
C VAL A 350 -17.58 32.67 10.62
N VAL A 351 -16.81 31.74 11.18
CA VAL A 351 -15.77 31.00 10.48
C VAL A 351 -16.34 29.60 10.30
N GLU A 352 -16.84 29.33 9.10
CA GLU A 352 -17.28 28.01 8.64
C GLU A 352 -16.08 27.06 8.63
N SER A 353 -15.94 26.31 9.71
CA SER A 353 -15.03 25.17 9.84
C SER A 353 -15.70 24.15 10.76
N ALA A 354 -16.44 23.23 10.15
CA ALA A 354 -16.63 21.84 10.57
C ALA A 354 -17.73 21.22 9.69
N GLU A 355 -17.34 20.54 8.61
CA GLU A 355 -18.19 19.49 8.03
C GLU A 355 -18.27 18.35 9.05
N SER A 356 -19.26 18.48 9.94
CA SER A 356 -19.79 17.42 10.77
C SER A 356 -20.24 16.25 9.88
N GLY A 357 -19.56 15.11 10.03
CA GLY A 357 -20.06 13.84 9.48
C GLY A 357 -21.43 13.50 10.10
N PRO A 358 -22.33 12.87 9.34
CA PRO A 358 -23.66 12.54 9.85
C PRO A 358 -23.53 11.45 10.91
N GLU A 359 -23.75 11.86 12.15
CA GLU A 359 -24.10 11.06 13.31
C GLU A 359 -25.39 10.27 13.00
N SER A 360 -25.25 9.03 12.49
CA SER A 360 -26.39 8.19 12.07
C SER A 360 -26.86 7.17 13.12
N ASP A 361 -26.29 7.14 14.32
CA ASP A 361 -26.55 6.07 15.30
C ASP A 361 -27.57 6.44 16.41
N ARG A 362 -28.34 7.51 16.22
CA ARG A 362 -29.42 7.88 17.17
C ARG A 362 -30.78 8.16 16.51
N ARG A 363 -31.09 7.53 15.38
CA ARG A 363 -32.51 7.40 14.98
C ARG A 363 -33.15 6.35 15.87
N GLY A 364 -33.77 6.81 16.96
CA GLY A 364 -34.71 6.01 17.75
C GLY A 364 -35.61 5.25 16.78
N ARG A 365 -35.76 3.94 17.01
CA ARG A 365 -36.60 3.04 16.20
C ARG A 365 -37.99 3.65 16.09
N ARG A 366 -38.24 4.42 15.02
CA ARG A 366 -39.58 4.88 14.68
C ARG A 366 -40.36 3.61 14.38
N LYS A 367 -41.41 3.36 15.16
CA LYS A 367 -42.30 2.23 14.90
C LYS A 367 -42.91 2.45 13.51
N PRO A 368 -42.96 1.42 12.65
CA PRO A 368 -43.58 1.55 11.34
C PRO A 368 -45.04 1.99 11.51
N PRO A 369 -45.57 2.86 10.61
CA PRO A 369 -46.98 3.22 10.61
C PRO A 369 -47.86 1.98 10.49
N GLU A 370 -49.09 2.06 11.00
CA GLU A 370 -50.03 0.94 10.99
C GLU A 370 -50.29 0.46 9.54
N GLY A 371 -50.14 -0.84 9.31
CA GLY A 371 -50.26 -1.45 7.99
C GLY A 371 -49.02 -1.38 7.10
N TRP A 372 -47.86 -0.97 7.62
CA TRP A 372 -46.57 -1.11 6.94
C TRP A 372 -45.79 -2.32 7.49
N THR A 373 -45.26 -3.14 6.60
CA THR A 373 -44.29 -4.17 7.00
C THR A 373 -42.92 -3.53 7.29
N GLU A 374 -42.09 -4.19 8.12
CA GLU A 374 -40.74 -3.69 8.42
C GLU A 374 -39.89 -3.51 7.16
N GLU A 375 -40.07 -4.40 6.17
CA GLU A 375 -39.36 -4.33 4.89
C GLU A 375 -39.81 -3.13 4.05
N GLU A 376 -41.12 -2.86 3.96
CA GLU A 376 -41.66 -1.69 3.26
C GLU A 376 -41.25 -0.39 3.94
N PHE A 377 -41.24 -0.37 5.27
CA PHE A 377 -40.80 0.79 6.05
C PHE A 377 -39.31 1.07 5.88
N ALA A 378 -38.48 0.02 5.90
CA ALA A 378 -37.04 0.15 5.62
C ALA A 378 -36.76 0.61 4.18
N LYS A 379 -37.63 0.24 3.23
CA LYS A 379 -37.55 0.65 1.82
C LYS A 379 -38.14 2.04 1.56
N GLY A 380 -38.97 2.55 2.48
CA GLY A 380 -39.66 3.84 2.39
C GLY A 380 -40.82 3.87 1.41
N GLU A 381 -41.28 2.70 0.92
CA GLU A 381 -42.29 2.61 -0.14
C GLU A 381 -43.07 1.29 -0.08
N ARG A 382 -44.37 1.33 -0.39
CA ARG A 382 -45.23 0.14 -0.52
C ARG A 382 -46.09 0.19 -1.79
N TRP A 383 -46.56 -0.98 -2.24
CA TRP A 383 -47.52 -1.08 -3.35
C TRP A 383 -48.92 -1.32 -2.78
N VAL A 384 -49.83 -0.40 -3.05
CA VAL A 384 -51.23 -0.48 -2.59
C VAL A 384 -52.12 -0.61 -3.81
N ASN A 385 -53.13 -1.48 -3.73
CA ASN A 385 -54.15 -1.58 -4.77
C ASN A 385 -54.97 -0.28 -4.76
N ASP A 386 -55.07 0.39 -5.91
CA ASP A 386 -55.87 1.59 -6.09
C ASP A 386 -57.19 1.22 -6.79
N PRO A 387 -58.27 0.99 -6.02
CA PRO A 387 -59.55 0.58 -6.60
C PRO A 387 -60.15 1.64 -7.52
N SER A 388 -59.73 2.92 -7.40
CA SER A 388 -60.23 4.00 -8.27
C SER A 388 -59.72 3.89 -9.71
N ARG A 389 -58.61 3.19 -9.93
CA ARG A 389 -58.03 2.91 -11.26
C ARG A 389 -58.37 1.51 -11.79
N GLY A 390 -59.17 0.75 -11.06
CA GLY A 390 -59.63 -0.59 -11.42
C GLY A 390 -59.06 -1.70 -10.52
N PRO A 391 -59.64 -2.92 -10.59
CA PRO A 391 -59.40 -3.99 -9.61
C PRO A 391 -57.95 -4.51 -9.58
N ASN A 392 -57.18 -4.26 -10.65
CA ASN A 392 -55.79 -4.69 -10.78
C ASN A 392 -54.80 -3.52 -10.85
N ALA A 393 -55.24 -2.30 -10.53
CA ALA A 393 -54.35 -1.16 -10.52
C ALA A 393 -53.58 -1.09 -9.21
N TRP A 394 -52.25 -0.99 -9.30
CA TRP A 394 -51.36 -0.85 -8.16
C TRP A 394 -50.67 0.51 -8.22
N ILE A 395 -50.69 1.25 -7.12
CA ILE A 395 -49.95 2.50 -6.97
C ILE A 395 -48.82 2.30 -5.96
N ARG A 396 -47.68 2.89 -6.28
CA ARG A 396 -46.54 2.97 -5.38
C ARG A 396 -46.76 4.17 -4.45
N GLN A 397 -46.99 3.90 -3.17
CA GLN A 397 -47.14 4.91 -2.13
C GLN A 397 -45.80 5.08 -1.42
N ARG A 398 -45.27 6.32 -1.37
CA ARG A 398 -44.04 6.62 -0.61
C ARG A 398 -44.39 6.93 0.83
N LEU A 399 -43.48 6.65 1.75
CA LEU A 399 -43.66 6.92 3.18
C LEU A 399 -43.89 8.42 3.44
N GLU A 400 -43.26 9.28 2.64
CA GLU A 400 -43.41 10.74 2.67
C GLU A 400 -44.82 11.23 2.27
N ASP A 401 -45.61 10.41 1.55
CA ASP A 401 -46.99 10.76 1.16
C ASP A 401 -48.02 10.37 2.24
N VAL A 402 -47.57 9.72 3.32
CA VAL A 402 -48.42 9.18 4.42
C VAL A 402 -48.23 9.94 5.73
N GLU A 403 -47.09 10.63 5.91
CA GLU A 403 -46.88 11.63 6.97
C GLU A 403 -47.57 12.95 6.62
#